data_AF-A0A2D8UFD8-F1
#
_entry.id   AF-A0A2D8UFD8-F1
#
_cell.length_a   1.000
_cell.length_b   1.000
_cell.length_c   1.000
_cell.angle_alpha   90.00
_cell.angle_beta   90.00
_cell.angle_gamma   90.00
#
_symmetry.space_group_name_H-M   'P 1'
#
loop_
_entity.id
_entity.type
_entity.pdbx_description
1 polymer ?
#
loop_
_entity_poly.entity_id
_entity_poly.type
_entity_poly.pdbx_seq_one_letter_code
_entity_poly.pdbx_strand_id
1 'polypeptide(L)'
;MKQPSKNIILSDDQMKSYENDGFLIVENILSESEVDTFVDYEAREVTPLEPRGLQNHIQDPHWANITNHPRIIDVIKQLNGPAPHIVQSMYMDKAPKGGTGVALHQDSHYIRNEPNTLMACWIALSHTCAENGGLCVVKGSNKGGLRSFDRVRDTTEHTSWEKVYKMSDREGNAWDETMHSFDITGLHDHEISQLEVSKGSAVFFTGMTIHGSFANKSEKSPRRAFATH
;
A
#
# COMPACT_ATOMS: atom_id res chain seq x y z
N MET A 1 25.74 -14.81 12.22
CA MET A 1 24.85 -15.67 11.40
C MET A 1 23.42 -15.23 11.68
N LYS A 2 22.74 -14.58 10.73
CA LYS A 2 21.29 -14.31 10.87
C LYS A 2 20.60 -15.67 10.87
N GLN A 3 19.81 -15.99 11.90
CA GLN A 3 18.96 -17.18 11.85
C GLN A 3 18.10 -17.09 10.58
N PRO A 4 17.98 -18.16 9.78
CA PRO A 4 17.01 -18.15 8.69
C PRO A 4 15.64 -17.97 9.35
N SER A 5 14.98 -16.83 9.06
CA SER A 5 13.61 -16.61 9.50
C SER A 5 12.79 -17.80 8.99
N LYS A 6 12.09 -18.51 9.87
CA LYS A 6 11.17 -19.58 9.46
C LYS A 6 10.26 -19.06 8.35
N ASN A 7 10.14 -19.83 7.26
CA ASN A 7 9.25 -19.48 6.16
C ASN A 7 7.84 -19.21 6.71
N ILE A 8 7.17 -18.17 6.20
CA ILE A 8 5.75 -17.94 6.53
C ILE A 8 4.91 -18.93 5.72
N ILE A 9 4.06 -19.69 6.42
CA ILE A 9 3.03 -20.54 5.80
C ILE A 9 1.68 -20.02 6.26
N LEU A 10 0.83 -19.64 5.31
CA LEU A 10 -0.52 -19.17 5.59
C LEU A 10 -1.41 -20.38 5.92
N SER A 11 -2.27 -20.23 6.92
CA SER A 11 -3.29 -21.23 7.22
C SER A 11 -4.41 -21.21 6.19
N ASP A 12 -5.16 -22.31 6.09
CA ASP A 12 -6.36 -22.37 5.24
C ASP A 12 -7.38 -21.28 5.58
N ASP A 13 -7.48 -20.90 6.85
CA ASP A 13 -8.38 -19.83 7.31
C ASP A 13 -7.87 -18.45 6.86
N GLN A 14 -6.56 -18.21 6.87
CA GLN A 14 -5.99 -16.99 6.32
C GLN A 14 -6.19 -16.89 4.82
N MET A 15 -6.02 -18.00 4.09
CA MET A 15 -6.27 -18.07 2.64
C MET A 15 -7.73 -17.78 2.31
N LYS A 16 -8.67 -18.42 3.03
CA LYS A 16 -10.12 -18.18 2.86
C LYS A 16 -10.50 -16.74 3.23
N SER A 17 -9.91 -16.19 4.28
CA SER A 17 -10.15 -14.80 4.68
C SER A 17 -9.70 -13.84 3.58
N TYR A 18 -8.49 -14.03 3.04
CA TYR A 18 -7.97 -13.24 1.94
C TYR A 18 -8.89 -13.28 0.70
N GLU A 19 -9.32 -14.47 0.30
CA GLU A 19 -10.22 -14.65 -0.84
C GLU A 19 -11.59 -13.97 -0.61
N ASN A 20 -12.10 -14.06 0.63
CA ASN A 20 -13.43 -13.55 0.96
C ASN A 20 -13.47 -12.05 1.16
N ASP A 21 -12.51 -11.52 1.91
CA ASP A 21 -12.48 -10.13 2.36
C ASP A 21 -11.65 -9.25 1.41
N GLY A 22 -10.82 -9.84 0.55
CA GLY A 22 -9.95 -9.13 -0.39
C GLY A 22 -8.68 -8.58 0.24
N PHE A 23 -8.42 -8.89 1.51
CA PHE A 23 -7.20 -8.50 2.21
C PHE A 23 -6.82 -9.50 3.31
N LEU A 24 -5.56 -9.46 3.73
CA LEU A 24 -5.03 -10.26 4.83
C LEU A 24 -4.00 -9.45 5.63
N ILE A 25 -4.16 -9.41 6.94
CA ILE A 25 -3.14 -8.87 7.84
C ILE A 25 -2.21 -10.02 8.25
N VAL A 26 -0.91 -9.81 8.08
CA VAL A 26 0.14 -10.74 8.54
C VAL A 26 1.07 -9.99 9.48
N GLU A 27 1.14 -10.47 10.72
CA GLU A 27 1.94 -9.83 11.76
C GLU A 27 3.43 -10.15 11.62
N ASN A 28 4.26 -9.24 12.14
CA ASN A 28 5.71 -9.44 12.28
C ASN A 28 6.40 -9.80 10.95
N ILE A 29 6.05 -9.11 9.86
CA ILE A 29 6.72 -9.25 8.56
C ILE A 29 8.13 -8.71 8.62
N LEU A 30 8.30 -7.53 9.21
CA LEU A 30 9.57 -6.93 9.57
C LEU A 30 9.69 -6.92 11.09
N SER A 31 10.90 -7.13 11.60
CA SER A 31 11.19 -6.84 13.01
C SER A 31 11.17 -5.33 13.27
N GLU A 32 10.90 -4.92 14.51
CA GLU A 32 10.94 -3.49 14.85
C GLU A 32 12.29 -2.85 14.55
N SER A 33 13.39 -3.58 14.73
CA SER A 33 14.74 -3.09 14.39
C SER A 33 14.94 -2.87 12.89
N GLU A 34 14.35 -3.70 12.03
CA GLU A 34 14.39 -3.50 10.58
C GLU A 34 13.57 -2.28 10.17
N VAL A 35 12.40 -2.10 10.80
CA VAL A 35 11.57 -0.90 10.62
C VAL A 35 12.34 0.35 11.03
N ASP A 36 12.91 0.37 12.23
CA ASP A 36 13.64 1.54 12.76
C ASP A 36 14.85 1.88 11.91
N THR A 37 15.59 0.86 11.43
CA THR A 37 16.73 1.08 10.53
C THR A 37 16.31 1.78 9.24
N PHE A 38 15.18 1.37 8.64
CA PHE A 38 14.69 2.00 7.42
C PHE A 38 14.11 3.40 7.67
N VAL A 39 13.36 3.59 8.74
CA VAL A 39 12.81 4.91 9.09
C VAL A 39 13.92 5.92 9.41
N ASP A 40 14.98 5.50 10.12
CA ASP A 40 16.15 6.33 10.38
C ASP A 40 16.92 6.67 9.11
N TYR A 41 16.99 5.72 8.16
CA TYR A 41 17.56 5.94 6.84
C TYR A 41 16.78 7.03 6.08
N GLU A 42 15.46 6.84 5.92
CA GLU A 42 14.59 7.82 5.25
C GLU A 42 14.61 9.21 5.90
N ALA A 43 14.79 9.28 7.23
CA ALA A 43 14.88 10.55 7.95
C ALA A 43 16.20 11.31 7.72
N ARG A 44 17.27 10.62 7.30
CA ARG A 44 18.61 11.22 7.07
C ARG A 44 18.82 11.68 5.64
N GLU A 45 18.07 11.15 4.68
CA GLU A 45 18.22 11.51 3.27
C GLU A 45 17.81 12.98 3.02
N VAL A 46 18.79 13.81 2.70
CA VAL A 46 18.67 15.29 2.63
C VAL A 46 18.05 15.77 1.33
N THR A 47 18.04 14.94 0.28
CA THR A 47 17.53 15.33 -1.05
C THR A 47 16.62 14.23 -1.60
N PRO A 48 15.31 14.48 -1.74
CA PRO A 48 14.44 13.48 -2.34
C PRO A 48 14.76 13.35 -3.84
N LEU A 49 15.05 12.12 -4.29
CA LEU A 49 14.88 11.75 -5.68
C LEU A 49 13.38 11.87 -5.98
N GLU A 50 12.97 12.96 -6.63
CA GLU A 50 11.58 13.13 -7.04
C GLU A 50 11.30 12.28 -8.29
N PRO A 51 10.18 11.53 -8.35
CA PRO A 51 9.17 11.37 -7.29
C PRO A 51 9.60 10.33 -6.24
N ARG A 52 9.42 10.64 -4.96
CA ARG A 52 9.67 9.68 -3.87
C ARG A 52 8.83 8.44 -4.09
N GLY A 53 9.49 7.31 -4.31
CA GLY A 53 8.85 6.02 -4.17
C GLY A 53 7.78 5.73 -5.21
N LEU A 54 8.05 5.93 -6.50
CA LEU A 54 7.40 5.06 -7.48
C LEU A 54 8.28 3.84 -7.74
N GLN A 55 9.58 4.02 -7.94
CA GLN A 55 10.48 2.92 -8.30
C GLN A 55 11.83 2.96 -7.55
N ASN A 56 11.87 3.57 -6.36
CA ASN A 56 13.10 3.70 -5.58
C ASN A 56 13.77 2.36 -5.31
N HIS A 57 13.00 1.27 -5.17
CA HIS A 57 13.53 -0.09 -5.03
C HIS A 57 14.48 -0.54 -6.17
N ILE A 58 14.45 0.10 -7.34
CA ILE A 58 15.36 -0.21 -8.46
C ILE A 58 16.76 0.36 -8.21
N GLN A 59 16.85 1.54 -7.59
CA GLN A 59 18.09 2.31 -7.48
C GLN A 59 18.66 2.32 -6.05
N ASP A 60 17.79 2.11 -5.06
CA ASP A 60 18.12 2.22 -3.64
C ASP A 60 18.10 0.84 -2.97
N PRO A 61 19.25 0.36 -2.46
CA PRO A 61 19.35 -0.95 -1.81
C PRO A 61 18.55 -1.05 -0.50
N HIS A 62 18.28 0.05 0.21
CA HIS A 62 17.46 0.04 1.43
C HIS A 62 15.98 -0.24 1.09
N TRP A 63 15.48 0.39 0.02
CA TRP A 63 14.15 0.12 -0.52
C TRP A 63 14.06 -1.29 -1.12
N ALA A 64 15.09 -1.71 -1.85
CA ALA A 64 15.19 -3.06 -2.41
C ALA A 64 15.16 -4.13 -1.30
N ASN A 65 15.82 -3.87 -0.16
CA ASN A 65 15.84 -4.80 0.97
C ASN A 65 14.45 -5.01 1.60
N ILE A 66 13.62 -3.96 1.68
CA ILE A 66 12.22 -4.12 2.13
C ILE A 66 11.40 -4.86 1.07
N THR A 67 11.40 -4.41 -0.18
CA THR A 67 10.56 -5.02 -1.24
C THR A 67 10.89 -6.49 -1.50
N ASN A 68 12.16 -6.89 -1.36
CA ASN A 68 12.62 -8.27 -1.52
C ASN A 68 12.71 -9.04 -0.19
N HIS A 69 12.06 -8.56 0.88
CA HIS A 69 12.16 -9.21 2.17
C HIS A 69 11.60 -10.65 2.11
N PRO A 70 12.33 -11.68 2.58
CA PRO A 70 11.92 -13.09 2.42
C PRO A 70 10.52 -13.39 2.95
N ARG A 71 10.13 -12.79 4.09
CA ARG A 71 8.80 -12.99 4.68
C ARG A 71 7.67 -12.38 3.84
N ILE A 72 7.94 -11.32 3.08
CA ILE A 72 6.98 -10.76 2.12
C ILE A 72 6.83 -11.72 0.95
N ILE A 73 7.96 -12.18 0.40
CA ILE A 73 7.98 -13.11 -0.74
C ILE A 73 7.26 -14.43 -0.39
N ASP A 74 7.44 -14.96 0.82
CA ASP A 74 6.74 -16.16 1.28
C ASP A 74 5.22 -16.01 1.22
N VAL A 75 4.69 -14.87 1.68
CA VAL A 75 3.26 -14.57 1.64
C VAL A 75 2.77 -14.37 0.21
N ILE A 76 3.47 -13.54 -0.58
CA ILE A 76 3.07 -13.25 -1.97
C ILE A 76 3.06 -14.52 -2.82
N LYS A 77 4.01 -15.44 -2.64
CA LYS A 77 4.04 -16.70 -3.40
C LYS A 77 2.80 -17.56 -3.18
N GLN A 78 2.22 -17.50 -1.98
CA GLN A 78 0.99 -18.22 -1.64
C GLN A 78 -0.25 -17.50 -2.18
N LEU A 79 -0.28 -16.17 -2.15
CA LEU A 79 -1.46 -15.38 -2.56
C LEU A 79 -1.52 -15.04 -4.05
N ASN A 80 -0.37 -14.79 -4.70
CA ASN A 80 -0.28 -14.30 -6.09
C ASN A 80 0.43 -15.25 -7.06
N GLY A 81 1.06 -16.32 -6.54
CA GLY A 81 1.81 -17.29 -7.34
C GLY A 81 3.33 -17.07 -7.35
N PRO A 82 4.08 -17.93 -8.05
CA PRO A 82 5.49 -18.20 -7.75
C PRO A 82 6.50 -17.14 -8.19
N ALA A 83 6.13 -16.25 -9.12
CA ALA A 83 7.04 -15.30 -9.77
C ALA A 83 6.46 -13.88 -9.79
N PRO A 84 6.32 -13.21 -8.63
CA PRO A 84 5.87 -11.83 -8.58
C PRO A 84 6.92 -10.88 -9.14
N HIS A 85 6.46 -9.78 -9.75
CA HIS A 85 7.29 -8.67 -10.19
C HIS A 85 6.89 -7.42 -9.42
N ILE A 86 7.87 -6.68 -8.93
CA ILE A 86 7.64 -5.39 -8.27
C ILE A 86 7.49 -4.35 -9.37
N VAL A 87 6.39 -3.60 -9.34
CA VAL A 87 6.11 -2.51 -10.30
C VAL A 87 6.20 -1.15 -9.64
N GLN A 88 5.96 -1.08 -8.33
CA GLN A 88 5.97 0.16 -7.59
C GLN A 88 6.37 -0.03 -6.12
N SER A 89 7.03 0.97 -5.53
CA SER A 89 7.33 0.99 -4.09
C SER A 89 7.25 2.40 -3.53
N MET A 90 6.39 2.66 -2.54
CA MET A 90 6.12 3.97 -1.94
C MET A 90 6.47 4.02 -0.44
N TYR A 91 6.97 5.17 0.02
CA TYR A 91 7.05 5.52 1.44
C TYR A 91 6.01 6.60 1.73
N MET A 92 5.15 6.33 2.71
CA MET A 92 3.97 7.14 3.00
C MET A 92 4.02 7.59 4.45
N ASP A 93 4.41 8.84 4.67
CA ASP A 93 4.39 9.50 5.98
C ASP A 93 3.17 10.43 6.10
N LYS A 94 2.53 10.42 7.27
CA LYS A 94 1.52 11.40 7.68
C LYS A 94 1.91 12.01 9.01
N ALA A 95 2.22 13.29 8.97
CA ALA A 95 2.41 14.09 10.17
C ALA A 95 1.14 14.11 11.04
N PRO A 96 1.28 14.13 12.38
CA PRO A 96 0.18 14.42 13.30
C PRO A 96 -0.52 15.75 12.95
N LYS A 97 -1.76 15.93 13.42
CA LYS A 97 -2.51 17.20 13.29
C LYS A 97 -2.81 17.63 11.85
N GLY A 98 -3.22 16.69 11.00
CA GLY A 98 -3.79 17.00 9.69
C GLY A 98 -2.97 16.52 8.50
N GLY A 99 -2.00 15.62 8.67
CA GLY A 99 -1.38 14.94 7.54
C GLY A 99 -2.43 14.17 6.72
N THR A 100 -2.64 14.56 5.47
CA THR A 100 -3.75 14.09 4.64
C THR A 100 -3.66 12.62 4.26
N GLY A 101 -4.84 12.04 4.12
CA GLY A 101 -5.15 10.71 3.63
C GLY A 101 -5.00 10.49 2.13
N VAL A 102 -5.29 9.26 1.73
CA VAL A 102 -5.53 8.87 0.34
C VAL A 102 -6.98 8.43 0.27
N ALA A 103 -7.78 9.09 -0.57
CA ALA A 103 -9.20 8.80 -0.72
C ALA A 103 -9.45 7.34 -1.14
N LEU A 104 -10.68 6.85 -0.97
CA LEU A 104 -11.01 5.47 -1.29
C LEU A 104 -10.83 5.20 -2.78
N HIS A 105 -10.05 4.19 -3.12
CA HIS A 105 -9.71 3.84 -4.49
C HIS A 105 -9.46 2.34 -4.64
N GLN A 106 -9.32 1.92 -5.89
CA GLN A 106 -8.81 0.61 -6.30
C GLN A 106 -7.54 0.87 -7.10
N ASP A 107 -6.43 0.21 -6.75
CA ASP A 107 -5.13 0.44 -7.43
C ASP A 107 -5.21 0.15 -8.92
N SER A 108 -6.05 -0.80 -9.34
CA SER A 108 -6.20 -1.17 -10.74
C SER A 108 -6.78 -0.06 -11.64
N HIS A 109 -7.29 1.04 -11.08
CA HIS A 109 -7.58 2.26 -11.85
C HIS A 109 -6.29 2.99 -12.27
N TYR A 110 -5.25 2.98 -11.44
CA TYR A 110 -3.95 3.61 -11.72
C TYR A 110 -2.98 2.65 -12.44
N ILE A 111 -2.90 1.41 -11.96
CA ILE A 111 -1.93 0.41 -12.42
C ILE A 111 -2.72 -0.67 -13.16
N ARG A 112 -3.04 -0.39 -14.42
CA ARG A 112 -3.75 -1.35 -15.28
C ARG A 112 -2.83 -2.51 -15.64
N ASN A 113 -3.30 -3.74 -15.43
CA ASN A 113 -2.50 -4.93 -15.66
C ASN A 113 -3.33 -6.11 -16.17
N GLU A 114 -2.72 -6.93 -17.02
CA GLU A 114 -3.33 -8.13 -17.60
C GLU A 114 -2.39 -9.33 -17.49
N PRO A 115 -2.83 -10.46 -16.87
CA PRO A 115 -4.09 -10.62 -16.14
C PRO A 115 -4.13 -9.75 -14.86
N ASN A 116 -5.34 -9.45 -14.34
CA ASN A 116 -5.58 -8.63 -13.13
C ASN A 116 -5.03 -9.28 -11.83
N THR A 117 -3.71 -9.47 -11.75
CA THR A 117 -2.95 -10.08 -10.64
C THR A 117 -2.21 -9.04 -9.79
N LEU A 118 -2.65 -7.78 -9.85
CA LEU A 118 -2.01 -6.71 -9.07
C LEU A 118 -2.35 -6.93 -7.61
N MET A 119 -1.34 -6.78 -6.75
CA MET A 119 -1.45 -6.90 -5.31
C MET A 119 -0.62 -5.81 -4.67
N ALA A 120 -1.04 -5.30 -3.53
CA ALA A 120 -0.23 -4.47 -2.67
C ALA A 120 0.18 -5.24 -1.42
N CYS A 121 1.40 -5.00 -0.96
CA CYS A 121 1.86 -5.26 0.40
C CYS A 121 2.10 -3.91 1.07
N TRP A 122 1.21 -3.53 1.98
CA TRP A 122 1.30 -2.31 2.77
C TRP A 122 1.82 -2.65 4.17
N ILE A 123 2.97 -2.10 4.55
CA ILE A 123 3.69 -2.41 5.78
C ILE A 123 3.59 -1.22 6.71
N ALA A 124 3.15 -1.47 7.95
CA ALA A 124 3.12 -0.49 9.02
C ALA A 124 4.55 -0.23 9.54
N LEU A 125 5.11 0.95 9.28
CA LEU A 125 6.42 1.38 9.81
C LEU A 125 6.29 2.12 11.15
N SER A 126 5.06 2.32 11.61
CA SER A 126 4.69 2.72 12.97
C SER A 126 3.44 1.92 13.35
N HIS A 127 3.03 1.92 14.62
CA HIS A 127 1.68 1.46 14.94
C HIS A 127 0.65 2.36 14.23
N THR A 128 -0.35 1.77 13.57
CA THR A 128 -1.36 2.52 12.81
C THR A 128 -2.76 2.13 13.23
N CYS A 129 -3.63 3.13 13.36
CA CYS A 129 -5.02 2.99 13.75
C CYS A 129 -5.87 4.08 13.07
N ALA A 130 -7.18 4.07 13.29
CA ALA A 130 -8.08 5.08 12.71
C ALA A 130 -7.67 6.53 13.08
N GLU A 131 -7.24 6.76 14.33
CA GLU A 131 -6.90 8.10 14.82
C GLU A 131 -5.70 8.72 14.09
N ASN A 132 -4.66 7.92 13.81
CA ASN A 132 -3.46 8.42 13.12
C ASN A 132 -3.52 8.27 11.59
N GLY A 133 -4.69 7.93 11.04
CA GLY A 133 -4.89 7.79 9.60
C GLY A 133 -4.27 6.50 9.03
N GLY A 134 -4.48 5.39 9.74
CA GLY A 134 -4.19 4.04 9.29
C GLY A 134 -4.98 3.64 8.04
N LEU A 135 -4.64 2.46 7.50
CA LEU A 135 -5.28 1.91 6.31
C LEU A 135 -6.74 1.52 6.63
N CYS A 136 -7.64 1.77 5.68
CA CYS A 136 -9.01 1.27 5.71
C CYS A 136 -9.34 0.54 4.41
N VAL A 137 -10.30 -0.39 4.49
CA VAL A 137 -10.70 -1.28 3.39
C VAL A 137 -12.21 -1.49 3.37
N VAL A 138 -12.77 -1.80 2.21
CA VAL A 138 -14.14 -2.31 2.08
C VAL A 138 -14.06 -3.82 1.85
N LYS A 139 -14.50 -4.61 2.83
CA LYS A 139 -14.37 -6.08 2.79
C LYS A 139 -15.15 -6.68 1.62
N GLY A 140 -14.53 -7.59 0.89
CA GLY A 140 -15.12 -8.31 -0.24
C GLY A 140 -15.29 -7.47 -1.52
N SER A 141 -14.84 -6.21 -1.51
CA SER A 141 -14.95 -5.32 -2.68
C SER A 141 -14.14 -5.79 -3.89
N ASN A 142 -13.12 -6.63 -3.68
CA ASN A 142 -12.35 -7.28 -4.75
C ASN A 142 -13.20 -8.12 -5.70
N LYS A 143 -14.42 -8.52 -5.28
CA LYS A 143 -15.35 -9.35 -6.08
C LYS A 143 -16.28 -8.53 -6.98
N GLY A 144 -16.34 -7.20 -6.80
CA GLY A 144 -17.34 -6.33 -7.43
C GLY A 144 -16.92 -5.60 -8.71
N GLY A 145 -15.71 -5.85 -9.22
CA GLY A 145 -15.12 -5.12 -10.34
C GLY A 145 -14.71 -3.68 -9.98
N LEU A 146 -14.31 -2.90 -11.00
CA LEU A 146 -13.95 -1.49 -10.81
C LEU A 146 -15.20 -0.64 -10.55
N ARG A 147 -15.18 0.11 -9.45
CA ARG A 147 -16.25 1.03 -9.05
C ARG A 147 -16.11 2.38 -9.72
N SER A 148 -17.23 3.07 -9.87
CA SER A 148 -17.27 4.48 -10.26
C SER A 148 -16.60 5.36 -9.21
N PHE A 149 -16.00 6.44 -9.66
CA PHE A 149 -15.30 7.40 -8.83
C PHE A 149 -15.58 8.83 -9.31
N ASP A 150 -15.37 9.78 -8.41
CA ASP A 150 -15.38 11.22 -8.70
C ASP A 150 -14.08 11.87 -8.16
N ARG A 151 -13.90 13.17 -8.39
CA ARG A 151 -12.81 13.91 -7.75
C ARG A 151 -12.90 13.79 -6.22
N VAL A 152 -11.75 13.89 -5.57
CA VAL A 152 -11.65 13.89 -4.10
C VAL A 152 -12.68 14.85 -3.49
N ARG A 153 -13.54 14.31 -2.62
CA ARG A 153 -14.68 15.03 -2.04
C ARG A 153 -14.30 15.99 -0.91
N ASP A 154 -13.28 15.62 -0.13
CA ASP A 154 -12.81 16.37 1.02
C ASP A 154 -11.28 16.45 1.01
N THR A 155 -10.76 17.64 0.68
CA THR A 155 -9.32 17.91 0.62
C THR A 155 -8.68 18.18 1.98
N THR A 156 -9.48 18.27 3.05
CA THR A 156 -8.97 18.32 4.42
C THR A 156 -8.65 16.91 4.92
N GLU A 157 -9.37 15.90 4.41
CA GLU A 157 -9.13 14.50 4.71
C GLU A 157 -8.15 13.83 3.75
N HIS A 158 -8.17 14.20 2.46
CA HIS A 158 -7.43 13.47 1.42
C HIS A 158 -6.62 14.38 0.49
N THR A 159 -5.45 13.91 0.08
CA THR A 159 -4.60 14.61 -0.88
C THR A 159 -5.26 14.68 -2.26
N SER A 160 -5.36 15.88 -2.82
CA SER A 160 -5.80 16.12 -4.20
C SER A 160 -4.62 16.38 -5.12
N TRP A 161 -4.49 15.63 -6.22
CA TRP A 161 -3.41 15.80 -7.18
C TRP A 161 -3.87 15.47 -8.60
N GLU A 162 -3.17 16.02 -9.58
CA GLU A 162 -3.28 15.71 -11.00
C GLU A 162 -1.88 15.76 -11.61
N LYS A 163 -1.53 14.75 -12.40
CA LYS A 163 -0.19 14.63 -12.99
C LYS A 163 -0.28 13.93 -14.34
N VAL A 164 0.53 14.42 -15.28
CA VAL A 164 0.73 13.77 -16.57
C VAL A 164 1.85 12.75 -16.45
N TYR A 165 1.56 11.51 -16.84
CA TYR A 165 2.51 10.41 -16.92
C TYR A 165 2.84 10.11 -18.38
N LYS A 166 4.12 9.85 -18.65
CA LYS A 166 4.57 9.32 -19.94
C LYS A 166 4.37 7.81 -19.91
N MET A 167 3.48 7.33 -20.76
CA MET A 167 3.11 5.93 -20.85
C MET A 167 3.67 5.32 -22.13
N SER A 168 3.83 4.01 -22.14
CA SER A 168 4.14 3.25 -23.35
C SER A 168 3.53 1.86 -23.31
N ASP A 169 3.15 1.33 -24.48
CA ASP A 169 2.71 -0.06 -24.61
C ASP A 169 3.90 -1.00 -24.93
N ARG A 170 3.58 -2.28 -25.14
CA ARG A 170 4.58 -3.31 -25.47
C ARG A 170 5.20 -3.15 -26.87
N GLU A 171 4.55 -2.40 -27.75
CA GLU A 171 5.02 -2.11 -29.10
C GLU A 171 5.89 -0.85 -29.15
N GLY A 172 5.99 -0.13 -28.02
CA GLY A 172 6.76 1.10 -27.89
C GLY A 172 5.99 2.35 -28.28
N ASN A 173 4.68 2.26 -28.54
CA ASN A 173 3.85 3.44 -28.76
C ASN A 173 3.75 4.21 -27.45
N ALA A 174 4.11 5.50 -27.47
CA ALA A 174 4.12 6.35 -26.29
C ALA A 174 2.98 7.37 -26.32
N TRP A 175 2.39 7.65 -25.16
CA TRP A 175 1.36 8.69 -24.99
C TRP A 175 1.49 9.39 -23.64
N ASP A 176 0.82 10.54 -23.54
CA ASP A 176 0.67 11.28 -22.29
C ASP A 176 -0.67 10.93 -21.67
N GLU A 177 -0.66 10.53 -20.41
CA GLU A 177 -1.87 10.20 -19.67
C GLU A 177 -1.97 11.07 -18.43
N THR A 178 -3.05 11.84 -18.34
CA THR A 178 -3.38 12.57 -17.12
C THR A 178 -4.03 11.62 -16.14
N MET A 179 -3.38 11.41 -15.00
CA MET A 179 -3.97 10.74 -13.85
C MET A 179 -4.22 11.77 -12.75
N HIS A 180 -5.21 11.51 -11.90
CA HIS A 180 -5.53 12.35 -10.76
C HIS A 180 -6.02 11.52 -9.59
N SER A 181 -5.91 12.04 -8.37
CA SER A 181 -6.60 11.39 -7.26
C SER A 181 -8.11 11.49 -7.42
N PHE A 182 -8.78 10.44 -6.97
CA PHE A 182 -10.23 10.30 -7.01
C PHE A 182 -10.71 9.58 -5.76
N ASP A 183 -12.02 9.56 -5.59
CA ASP A 183 -12.72 8.93 -4.48
C ASP A 183 -13.86 8.08 -5.00
N ILE A 184 -13.94 6.82 -4.58
CA ILE A 184 -14.99 5.89 -4.99
C ILE A 184 -16.34 6.36 -4.44
N THR A 185 -17.35 6.35 -5.30
CA THR A 185 -18.70 6.82 -4.98
C THR A 185 -19.64 5.67 -4.61
N GLY A 186 -20.75 6.03 -3.95
CA GLY A 186 -21.79 5.06 -3.58
C GLY A 186 -21.38 4.08 -2.49
N LEU A 187 -20.43 4.45 -1.64
CA LEU A 187 -20.09 3.75 -0.40
C LEU A 187 -20.68 4.47 0.80
N HIS A 188 -21.11 3.69 1.78
CA HIS A 188 -21.56 4.17 3.08
C HIS A 188 -20.49 3.91 4.15
N ASP A 189 -20.42 4.77 5.17
CA ASP A 189 -19.40 4.69 6.22
C ASP A 189 -19.33 3.31 6.92
N HIS A 190 -20.48 2.64 7.08
CA HIS A 190 -20.55 1.33 7.72
C HIS A 190 -19.91 0.19 6.90
N GLU A 191 -19.64 0.41 5.61
CA GLU A 191 -18.95 -0.54 4.73
C GLU A 191 -17.41 -0.45 4.89
N ILE A 192 -16.92 0.67 5.44
CA ILE A 192 -15.49 0.97 5.54
C ILE A 192 -14.95 0.43 6.87
N SER A 193 -14.09 -0.59 6.77
CA SER A 193 -13.37 -1.15 7.92
C SER A 193 -12.05 -0.43 8.11
N GLN A 194 -11.90 0.31 9.21
CA GLN A 194 -10.60 0.85 9.65
C GLN A 194 -9.75 -0.28 10.22
N LEU A 195 -8.49 -0.37 9.79
CA LEU A 195 -7.57 -1.41 10.25
C LEU A 195 -6.65 -0.85 11.33
N GLU A 196 -6.46 -1.64 12.39
CA GLU A 196 -5.38 -1.44 13.36
C GLU A 196 -4.25 -2.40 13.02
N VAL A 197 -3.05 -1.87 12.79
CA VAL A 197 -1.90 -2.63 12.30
C VAL A 197 -0.68 -2.29 13.14
N SER A 198 -0.12 -3.30 13.79
CA SER A 198 1.09 -3.17 14.60
C SER A 198 2.32 -2.89 13.74
N LYS A 199 3.26 -2.12 14.29
CA LYS A 199 4.56 -1.84 13.66
C LYS A 199 5.23 -3.15 13.20
N GLY A 200 5.74 -3.16 11.97
CA GLY A 200 6.37 -4.33 11.35
C GLY A 200 5.40 -5.35 10.77
N SER A 201 4.08 -5.18 10.95
CA SER A 201 3.06 -6.01 10.32
C SER A 201 2.67 -5.45 8.95
N ALA A 202 2.10 -6.30 8.09
CA ALA A 202 1.67 -5.89 6.76
C ALA A 202 0.23 -6.29 6.45
N VAL A 203 -0.39 -5.52 5.57
CA VAL A 203 -1.68 -5.80 4.96
C VAL A 203 -1.45 -6.12 3.49
N PHE A 204 -1.86 -7.30 3.07
CA PHE A 204 -1.84 -7.74 1.68
C PHE A 204 -3.23 -7.61 1.10
N PHE A 205 -3.40 -6.99 -0.06
CA PHE A 205 -4.71 -6.84 -0.71
C PHE A 205 -4.58 -6.78 -2.23
N THR A 206 -5.65 -7.18 -2.94
CA THR A 206 -5.67 -7.13 -4.41
C THR A 206 -5.79 -5.69 -4.91
N GLY A 207 -5.38 -5.42 -6.14
CA GLY A 207 -5.59 -4.13 -6.80
C GLY A 207 -7.08 -3.76 -6.99
N MET A 208 -7.98 -4.73 -6.84
CA MET A 208 -9.43 -4.55 -6.89
C MET A 208 -10.05 -4.27 -5.51
N THR A 209 -9.30 -4.41 -4.43
CA THR A 209 -9.81 -4.13 -3.08
C THR A 209 -9.92 -2.62 -2.91
N ILE A 210 -11.12 -2.14 -2.64
CA ILE A 210 -11.34 -0.73 -2.30
C ILE A 210 -10.66 -0.47 -0.96
N HIS A 211 -9.74 0.49 -0.96
CA HIS A 211 -8.98 0.85 0.22
C HIS A 211 -8.62 2.34 0.18
N GLY A 212 -8.18 2.86 1.31
CA GLY A 212 -7.78 4.25 1.45
C GLY A 212 -7.29 4.52 2.86
N SER A 213 -7.19 5.79 3.22
CA SER A 213 -6.86 6.20 4.58
C SER A 213 -7.24 7.66 4.79
N PHE A 214 -7.62 8.03 6.00
CA PHE A 214 -8.09 9.39 6.35
C PHE A 214 -6.96 10.27 6.90
N ALA A 215 -7.22 11.54 7.17
CA ALA A 215 -6.22 12.44 7.75
C ALA A 215 -5.78 11.95 9.13
N ASN A 216 -4.51 12.20 9.47
CA ASN A 216 -3.97 11.92 10.79
C ASN A 216 -4.48 12.97 11.79
N LYS A 217 -5.41 12.57 12.65
CA LYS A 217 -6.03 13.42 13.67
C LYS A 217 -5.34 13.30 15.03
N SER A 218 -4.34 12.44 15.15
CA SER A 218 -3.61 12.29 16.40
C SER A 218 -2.81 13.55 16.73
N GLU A 219 -2.63 13.80 18.03
CA GLU A 219 -1.86 14.95 18.50
C GLU A 219 -0.36 14.78 18.32
N LYS A 220 0.14 13.54 18.40
CA LYS A 220 1.58 13.27 18.51
C LYS A 220 2.09 12.08 17.69
N SER A 221 1.21 11.23 17.15
CA SER A 221 1.60 9.94 16.56
C SER A 221 1.70 10.05 15.04
N PRO A 222 2.91 10.13 14.45
CA PRO A 222 3.04 10.07 13.00
C PRO A 222 2.60 8.69 12.50
N ARG A 223 2.05 8.63 11.28
CA ARG A 223 1.73 7.37 10.63
C ARG A 223 2.68 7.17 9.46
N ARG A 224 3.56 6.18 9.59
CA ARG A 224 4.51 5.82 8.54
C ARG A 224 4.16 4.44 7.98
N ALA A 225 4.21 4.32 6.67
CA ALA A 225 4.03 3.05 6.01
C ALA A 225 4.91 2.94 4.77
N PHE A 226 5.13 1.70 4.36
CA PHE A 226 5.76 1.36 3.10
C PHE A 226 4.78 0.54 2.28
N ALA A 227 4.58 0.85 1.02
CA ALA A 227 3.76 0.04 0.13
C ALA A 227 4.61 -0.48 -1.02
N THR A 228 4.41 -1.73 -1.40
CA THR A 228 4.96 -2.29 -2.63
C THR A 228 3.87 -2.98 -3.40
N HIS A 229 3.89 -2.81 -4.72
CA HIS A 229 3.03 -3.47 -5.68
C HIS A 229 3.85 -4.41 -6.55
#